data_AF-A0A7R9IIY5-F1
#
_entry.id   AF-A0A7R9IIY5-F1
#
_cell.length_a   1.000
_cell.length_b   1.000
_cell.length_c   1.000
_cell.angle_alpha   90.00
_cell.angle_beta   90.00
_cell.angle_gamma   90.00
#
_symmetry.space_group_name_H-M   'P 1'
#
loop_
_entity.id
_entity.type
_entity.pdbx_description
1 polymer ?
#
loop_
_entity_poly.entity_id
_entity_poly.type
_entity_poly.pdbx_seq_one_letter_code
_entity_poly.pdbx_strand_id
1 'polypeptide(L)'
;MRQEVNLFEDLKRQNIKTYVQQTRKELSEWWSRCHFANEQKRQFIPFFSDCYTEDLLDLHELEIQKLKTFYESNINMFQLLDKRQKLWDKRLDLENRANDPSRLFENRGGQLLQEEKERKLIQKDLPKIETELLNLARKYENEHNKPFLVNGEDITEIIKRQWDHHKAGKEREKMTRKKARDQQTEVDSKLGTKSTIKLSASKRAYQRGTTPTRAEKKMRLEASRPQTPSQALPSTGRARCVNNRPRGPAKVCHNVW
;
A
#
# COMPACT_ATOMS: atom_id res chain seq x y z
N MET A 1 58.75 -16.14 -31.38
CA MET A 1 57.77 -16.01 -32.48
C MET A 1 56.50 -16.81 -32.17
N ARG A 2 56.24 -17.99 -32.79
CA ARG A 2 54.92 -18.65 -32.72
C ARG A 2 54.42 -19.00 -31.30
N GLN A 3 55.31 -19.46 -30.42
CA GLN A 3 54.93 -19.82 -29.04
C GLN A 3 54.54 -18.60 -28.19
N GLU A 4 55.20 -17.46 -28.38
CA GLU A 4 54.92 -16.21 -27.64
C GLU A 4 53.60 -15.56 -28.09
N VAL A 5 53.28 -15.65 -29.38
CA VAL A 5 51.98 -15.22 -29.93
C VAL A 5 50.86 -16.05 -29.30
N ASN A 6 50.97 -17.37 -29.31
CA ASN A 6 49.96 -18.25 -28.69
C ASN A 6 49.78 -17.95 -27.18
N LEU A 7 50.88 -17.75 -26.44
CA LEU A 7 50.81 -17.42 -25.01
C LEU A 7 50.09 -16.09 -24.75
N PHE A 8 50.32 -15.09 -25.59
CA PHE A 8 49.65 -13.79 -25.51
C PHE A 8 48.15 -13.89 -25.87
N GLU A 9 47.80 -14.68 -26.89
CA GLU A 9 46.41 -14.96 -27.26
C GLU A 9 45.66 -15.72 -26.15
N ASP A 10 46.29 -16.73 -25.53
CA ASP A 10 45.73 -17.45 -24.38
C ASP A 10 45.51 -16.52 -23.18
N LEU A 11 46.46 -15.61 -22.89
CA LEU A 11 46.32 -14.62 -21.82
C LEU A 11 45.22 -13.60 -22.12
N LYS A 12 45.13 -13.09 -23.37
CA LYS A 12 44.02 -12.22 -23.82
C LYS A 12 42.68 -12.93 -23.63
N ARG A 13 42.59 -14.21 -24.02
CA ARG A 13 41.37 -15.03 -23.90
C ARG A 13 40.98 -15.31 -22.44
N GLN A 14 41.95 -15.53 -21.54
CA GLN A 14 41.69 -15.67 -20.10
C GLN A 14 41.19 -14.37 -19.47
N ASN A 15 41.73 -13.22 -19.88
CA ASN A 15 41.24 -11.92 -19.45
C ASN A 15 39.80 -11.67 -19.96
N ILE A 16 39.53 -11.84 -21.26
CA ILE A 16 38.17 -11.70 -21.83
C ILE A 16 37.19 -12.64 -21.12
N LYS A 17 37.57 -13.91 -20.86
CA LYS A 17 36.74 -14.85 -20.10
C LYS A 17 36.37 -14.30 -18.72
N THR A 18 37.32 -13.68 -18.02
CA THR A 18 37.09 -13.09 -16.69
C THR A 18 36.11 -11.91 -16.78
N TYR A 19 36.27 -11.03 -17.76
CA TYR A 19 35.33 -9.93 -18.02
C TYR A 19 33.93 -10.43 -18.38
N VAL A 20 33.79 -11.33 -19.38
CA VAL A 20 32.51 -11.92 -19.77
C VAL A 20 31.80 -12.59 -18.58
N GLN A 21 32.53 -13.25 -17.68
CA GLN A 21 31.95 -13.82 -16.45
C GLN A 21 31.47 -12.74 -15.45
N GLN A 22 32.11 -11.59 -15.36
CA GLN A 22 31.64 -10.45 -14.56
C GLN A 22 30.40 -9.82 -15.22
N THR A 23 30.45 -9.54 -16.52
CA THR A 23 29.33 -8.98 -17.31
C THR A 23 28.10 -9.89 -17.25
N ARG A 24 28.26 -11.22 -17.26
CA ARG A 24 27.16 -12.18 -17.06
C ARG A 24 26.53 -12.12 -15.66
N LYS A 25 27.31 -11.82 -14.61
CA LYS A 25 26.77 -11.62 -13.26
C LYS A 25 25.97 -10.31 -13.20
N GLU A 26 26.49 -9.23 -13.77
CA GLU A 26 25.76 -7.95 -13.84
C GLU A 26 24.46 -8.10 -14.65
N LEU A 27 24.50 -8.79 -15.79
CA LEU A 27 23.34 -9.10 -16.63
C LEU A 27 22.28 -9.92 -15.87
N SER A 28 22.71 -10.91 -15.07
CA SER A 28 21.81 -11.68 -14.21
C SER A 28 21.17 -10.83 -13.10
N GLU A 29 21.91 -9.87 -12.56
CA GLU A 29 21.37 -8.90 -11.60
C GLU A 29 20.34 -7.97 -12.25
N TRP A 30 20.63 -7.40 -13.43
CA TRP A 30 19.69 -6.59 -14.19
C TRP A 30 18.42 -7.36 -14.59
N TRP A 31 18.55 -8.60 -15.05
CA TRP A 31 17.40 -9.48 -15.31
C TRP A 31 16.57 -9.75 -14.06
N SER A 32 17.18 -9.77 -12.88
CA SER A 32 16.48 -9.93 -11.60
C SER A 32 15.76 -8.64 -11.19
N ARG A 33 16.41 -7.48 -11.35
CA ARG A 33 15.83 -6.14 -11.10
C ARG A 33 14.66 -5.82 -12.04
N CYS A 34 14.74 -6.23 -13.30
CA CYS A 34 13.69 -6.04 -14.31
C CYS A 34 12.60 -7.12 -14.31
N HIS A 35 12.66 -8.10 -13.40
CA HIS A 35 11.72 -9.24 -13.34
C HIS A 35 11.54 -10.00 -14.67
N PHE A 36 12.64 -10.27 -15.39
CA PHE A 36 12.57 -11.01 -16.65
C PHE A 36 12.22 -12.49 -16.43
N ALA A 37 11.35 -13.03 -17.29
CA ALA A 37 11.01 -14.44 -17.33
C ALA A 37 12.24 -15.28 -17.70
N ASN A 38 12.31 -16.53 -17.21
CA ASN A 38 13.41 -17.43 -17.56
C ASN A 38 13.45 -17.77 -19.06
N GLU A 39 12.31 -17.68 -19.76
CA GLU A 39 12.22 -17.83 -21.22
C GLU A 39 12.86 -16.65 -21.96
N GLN A 40 12.61 -15.41 -21.51
CA GLN A 40 13.24 -14.21 -22.08
C GLN A 40 14.76 -14.24 -21.88
N LYS A 41 15.25 -14.68 -20.71
CA LYS A 41 16.70 -14.87 -20.46
C LYS A 41 17.31 -15.91 -21.41
N ARG A 42 16.57 -16.97 -21.76
CA ARG A 42 17.01 -18.00 -22.72
C ARG A 42 17.05 -17.52 -24.18
N GLN A 43 16.35 -16.44 -24.53
CA GLN A 43 16.42 -15.84 -25.87
C GLN A 43 17.78 -15.16 -26.12
N PHE A 44 18.50 -14.73 -25.08
CA PHE A 44 19.85 -14.19 -25.21
C PHE A 44 20.89 -15.32 -25.34
N ILE A 45 20.93 -15.94 -26.52
CA ILE A 45 21.86 -17.04 -26.89
C ILE A 45 23.34 -16.74 -26.52
N PRO A 46 23.89 -15.51 -26.67
CA PRO A 46 25.26 -15.20 -26.29
C PRO A 46 25.61 -15.49 -24.81
N PHE A 47 24.61 -15.56 -23.91
CA PHE A 47 24.82 -15.96 -22.52
C PHE A 47 25.37 -17.37 -22.35
N PHE A 48 25.05 -18.28 -23.27
CA PHE A 48 25.43 -19.70 -23.22
C PHE A 48 26.66 -20.03 -24.07
N SER A 49 27.26 -19.03 -24.74
CA SER A 49 28.45 -19.23 -25.56
C SER A 49 29.73 -19.31 -24.72
N ASP A 50 30.56 -20.34 -24.93
CA ASP A 50 31.91 -20.42 -24.34
C ASP A 50 33.01 -19.89 -25.30
N CYS A 51 32.62 -19.26 -26.40
CA CYS A 51 33.51 -18.60 -27.34
C CYS A 51 33.85 -17.18 -26.85
N TYR A 52 34.80 -17.07 -25.92
CA TYR A 52 35.28 -15.79 -25.36
C TYR A 52 36.03 -14.92 -26.40
N THR A 53 35.28 -14.29 -27.30
CA THR A 53 35.76 -13.26 -28.25
C THR A 53 35.48 -11.85 -27.75
N GLU A 54 36.09 -10.85 -28.38
CA GLU A 54 35.84 -9.42 -28.11
C GLU A 54 34.38 -9.06 -28.44
N ASP A 55 33.90 -9.46 -29.62
CA ASP A 55 32.50 -9.34 -30.07
C ASP A 55 31.49 -9.91 -29.05
N LEU A 56 31.86 -10.99 -28.32
CA LEU A 56 30.98 -11.56 -27.30
C LEU A 56 30.82 -10.61 -26.12
N LEU A 57 31.88 -9.91 -25.71
CA LEU A 57 31.83 -8.91 -24.64
C LEU A 57 30.96 -7.73 -25.06
N ASP A 58 31.18 -7.18 -26.26
CA ASP A 58 30.39 -6.09 -26.83
C ASP A 58 28.89 -6.41 -26.88
N LEU A 59 28.53 -7.64 -27.26
CA LEU A 59 27.14 -8.11 -27.26
C LEU A 59 26.53 -8.15 -25.86
N HIS A 60 27.30 -8.48 -24.81
CA HIS A 60 26.81 -8.44 -23.43
C HIS A 60 26.69 -7.00 -22.91
N GLU A 61 27.64 -6.12 -23.24
CA GLU A 61 27.60 -4.71 -22.85
C GLU A 61 26.42 -3.97 -23.49
N LEU A 62 26.20 -4.19 -24.78
CA LEU A 62 25.04 -3.65 -25.51
C LEU A 62 23.72 -4.14 -24.91
N GLU A 63 23.63 -5.41 -24.51
CA GLU A 63 22.43 -5.95 -23.87
C GLU A 63 22.20 -5.36 -22.47
N ILE A 64 23.27 -5.16 -21.68
CA ILE A 64 23.19 -4.43 -20.40
C ILE A 64 22.73 -2.98 -20.61
N GLN A 65 23.22 -2.29 -21.64
CA GLN A 65 22.76 -0.93 -21.96
C GLN A 65 21.25 -0.91 -22.29
N LYS A 66 20.77 -1.80 -23.16
CA LYS A 66 19.33 -1.94 -23.46
C LYS A 66 18.51 -2.19 -22.19
N LEU A 67 18.96 -3.08 -21.31
CA LEU A 67 18.27 -3.37 -20.04
C LEU A 67 18.26 -2.17 -19.09
N LYS A 68 19.35 -1.38 -19.03
CA LYS A 68 19.42 -0.14 -18.26
C LYS A 68 18.42 0.90 -18.80
N THR A 69 18.42 1.16 -20.10
CA THR A 69 17.44 2.07 -20.73
C THR A 69 16.00 1.59 -20.52
N PHE A 70 15.74 0.29 -20.70
CA PHE A 70 14.42 -0.29 -20.43
C PHE A 70 13.99 -0.13 -18.96
N TYR A 71 14.90 -0.36 -18.02
CA TYR A 71 14.65 -0.18 -16.59
C TYR A 71 14.36 1.28 -16.24
N GLU A 72 15.13 2.23 -16.80
CA GLU A 72 14.93 3.67 -16.60
C GLU A 72 13.58 4.14 -17.16
N SER A 73 13.21 3.73 -18.37
CA SER A 73 11.90 4.03 -18.96
C SER A 73 10.74 3.48 -18.13
N ASN A 74 10.91 2.31 -17.52
CA ASN A 74 9.87 1.61 -16.75
C ASN A 74 10.04 1.73 -15.23
N ILE A 75 10.92 2.61 -14.72
CA ILE A 75 11.28 2.67 -13.29
C ILE A 75 10.06 2.95 -12.40
N ASN A 76 9.14 3.79 -12.87
CA ASN A 76 7.89 4.11 -12.18
C ASN A 76 7.01 2.86 -12.00
N MET A 77 7.04 1.95 -12.96
CA MET A 77 6.29 0.69 -12.94
C MET A 77 6.84 -0.24 -11.84
N PHE A 78 8.15 -0.46 -11.83
CA PHE A 78 8.82 -1.28 -10.82
C PHE A 78 8.65 -0.69 -9.41
N GLN A 79 8.75 0.62 -9.24
CA GLN A 79 8.49 1.28 -7.96
C GLN A 79 7.04 1.12 -7.49
N LEU A 80 6.05 1.14 -8.38
CA LEU A 80 4.64 0.91 -8.01
C LEU A 80 4.37 -0.57 -7.69
N LEU A 81 5.02 -1.51 -8.37
CA LEU A 81 4.96 -2.94 -8.05
C LEU A 81 5.53 -3.22 -6.65
N ASP A 82 6.70 -2.67 -6.32
CA ASP A 82 7.32 -2.79 -4.98
C ASP A 82 6.47 -2.11 -3.88
N LYS A 83 5.95 -0.90 -4.15
CA LYS A 83 4.99 -0.23 -3.24
C LYS A 83 3.74 -1.08 -3.01
N ARG A 84 3.18 -1.68 -4.07
CA ARG A 84 2.01 -2.57 -3.97
C ARG A 84 2.33 -3.80 -3.13
N GLN A 85 3.46 -4.46 -3.38
CA GLN A 85 3.88 -5.64 -2.63
C GLN A 85 4.06 -5.31 -1.14
N LYS A 86 4.75 -4.21 -0.81
CA LYS A 86 4.91 -3.73 0.58
C LYS A 86 3.59 -3.40 1.28
N LEU A 87 2.59 -2.86 0.57
CA LEU A 87 1.25 -2.64 1.13
C LEU A 87 0.47 -3.95 1.30
N TRP A 88 0.67 -4.91 0.39
CA TRP A 88 0.06 -6.24 0.48
C TRP A 88 0.61 -7.04 1.67
N ASP A 89 1.92 -7.03 1.88
CA ASP A 89 2.56 -7.73 2.99
C ASP A 89 2.14 -7.12 4.33
N LYS A 90 2.14 -5.77 4.44
CA LYS A 90 1.56 -5.07 5.60
C LYS A 90 0.08 -5.40 5.84
N ARG A 91 -0.71 -5.59 4.78
CA ARG A 91 -2.11 -6.02 4.90
C ARG A 91 -2.17 -7.42 5.53
N LEU A 92 -1.35 -8.35 5.07
CA LEU A 92 -1.30 -9.71 5.60
C LEU A 92 -0.82 -9.73 7.06
N ASP A 93 0.20 -8.94 7.41
CA ASP A 93 0.67 -8.77 8.78
C ASP A 93 -0.43 -8.26 9.73
N LEU A 94 -1.19 -7.24 9.31
CA LEU A 94 -2.32 -6.74 10.09
C LEU A 94 -3.45 -7.77 10.20
N GLU A 95 -3.69 -8.60 9.17
CA GLU A 95 -4.67 -9.70 9.25
C GLU A 95 -4.19 -10.84 10.16
N ASN A 96 -2.90 -11.15 10.17
CA ASN A 96 -2.30 -12.15 11.06
C ASN A 96 -2.38 -11.69 12.52
N ARG A 97 -1.92 -10.48 12.83
CA ARG A 97 -2.05 -9.88 14.18
C ARG A 97 -3.51 -9.81 14.64
N ALA A 98 -4.45 -9.53 13.73
CA ALA A 98 -5.87 -9.50 14.06
C ALA A 98 -6.49 -10.88 14.36
N ASN A 99 -5.80 -11.99 14.04
CA ASN A 99 -6.20 -13.33 14.42
C ASN A 99 -5.70 -13.74 15.83
N ASP A 100 -4.71 -13.04 16.39
CA ASP A 100 -4.16 -13.35 17.72
C ASP A 100 -5.07 -12.83 18.86
N PRO A 101 -5.49 -13.68 19.81
CA PRO A 101 -6.38 -13.27 20.91
C PRO A 101 -5.69 -12.38 21.95
N SER A 102 -4.37 -12.52 22.15
CA SER A 102 -3.57 -11.73 23.12
C SER A 102 -3.58 -10.23 22.80
N ARG A 103 -3.67 -9.88 21.52
CA ARG A 103 -3.73 -8.49 21.00
C ARG A 103 -4.79 -7.62 21.67
N LEU A 104 -5.91 -8.20 22.12
CA LEU A 104 -6.98 -7.44 22.78
C LEU A 104 -6.55 -6.95 24.18
N PHE A 105 -5.71 -7.70 24.87
CA PHE A 105 -5.21 -7.42 26.22
C PHE A 105 -3.96 -6.52 26.21
N GLU A 106 -3.18 -6.57 25.13
CA GLU A 106 -1.95 -5.79 24.93
C GLU A 106 -2.20 -4.34 24.48
N ASN A 107 -3.45 -3.90 24.34
CA ASN A 107 -3.85 -2.57 23.88
C ASN A 107 -3.56 -1.41 24.89
N ARG A 108 -2.32 -1.32 25.37
CA ARG A 108 -1.78 -0.12 26.03
C ARG A 108 -1.36 0.87 24.95
N GLY A 109 -1.61 2.17 25.16
CA GLY A 109 -1.18 3.23 24.22
C GLY A 109 -2.00 3.36 22.92
N GLY A 110 -3.13 2.65 22.79
CA GLY A 110 -4.06 2.84 21.66
C GLY A 110 -3.63 2.18 20.34
N GLN A 111 -2.80 1.14 20.41
CA GLN A 111 -2.32 0.37 19.26
C GLN A 111 -3.45 -0.10 18.32
N LEU A 112 -4.59 -0.57 18.86
CA LEU A 112 -5.74 -0.99 18.05
C LEU A 112 -6.28 0.12 17.13
N LEU A 113 -6.22 1.37 17.58
CA LEU A 113 -6.69 2.53 16.80
C LEU A 113 -5.69 2.90 15.69
N GLN A 114 -4.40 2.72 15.94
CA GLN A 114 -3.35 2.91 14.94
C GLN A 114 -3.46 1.85 13.83
N GLU A 115 -3.59 0.57 14.20
CA GLU A 115 -3.75 -0.53 13.25
C GLU A 115 -5.03 -0.39 12.40
N GLU A 116 -6.15 0.04 12.98
CA GLU A 116 -7.38 0.28 12.20
C GLU A 116 -7.27 1.51 11.29
N LYS A 117 -6.46 2.52 11.66
CA LYS A 117 -6.13 3.66 10.79
C LYS A 117 -5.24 3.22 9.62
N GLU A 118 -4.23 2.40 9.88
CA GLU A 118 -3.36 1.81 8.85
C GLU A 118 -4.16 0.90 7.91
N ARG A 119 -5.03 0.05 8.45
CA ARG A 119 -5.94 -0.79 7.66
C ARG A 119 -6.80 0.04 6.69
N LYS A 120 -7.38 1.14 7.16
CA LYS A 120 -8.17 2.07 6.33
C LYS A 120 -7.33 2.81 5.30
N LEU A 121 -6.06 3.07 5.58
CA LEU A 121 -5.13 3.65 4.60
C LEU A 121 -4.81 2.63 3.51
N ILE A 122 -4.39 1.42 3.89
CA ILE A 122 -4.09 0.31 2.96
C ILE A 122 -5.31 -0.03 2.08
N GLN A 123 -6.52 -0.11 2.64
CA GLN A 123 -7.75 -0.34 1.88
C GLN A 123 -8.08 0.77 0.86
N LYS A 124 -7.59 2.00 1.07
CA LYS A 124 -7.78 3.12 0.15
C LYS A 124 -6.66 3.26 -0.87
N ASP A 125 -5.43 2.94 -0.50
CA ASP A 125 -4.25 3.20 -1.32
C ASP A 125 -3.87 2.00 -2.21
N LEU A 126 -4.11 0.78 -1.74
CA LEU A 126 -3.95 -0.44 -2.55
C LEU A 126 -4.73 -0.40 -3.87
N PRO A 127 -6.06 -0.09 -3.91
CA PRO A 127 -6.78 -0.01 -5.18
C PRO A 127 -6.32 1.16 -6.06
N LYS A 128 -5.84 2.28 -5.50
CA LYS A 128 -5.27 3.38 -6.31
C LYS A 128 -4.02 2.91 -7.05
N ILE A 129 -3.09 2.28 -6.33
CA ILE A 129 -1.84 1.75 -6.91
C ILE A 129 -2.15 0.64 -7.92
N GLU A 130 -3.17 -0.20 -7.67
CA GLU A 130 -3.64 -1.17 -8.67
C GLU A 130 -4.19 -0.48 -9.93
N THR A 131 -4.98 0.61 -9.81
CA THR A 131 -5.42 1.38 -11.00
C THR A 131 -4.28 2.11 -11.71
N GLU A 132 -3.28 2.63 -10.98
CA GLU A 132 -2.09 3.27 -11.56
C GLU A 132 -1.24 2.26 -12.33
N LEU A 133 -1.03 1.06 -11.77
CA LEU A 133 -0.36 -0.05 -12.45
C LEU A 133 -1.09 -0.46 -13.73
N LEU A 134 -2.42 -0.66 -13.68
CA LEU A 134 -3.20 -0.99 -14.88
C LEU A 134 -3.16 0.12 -15.94
N ASN A 135 -3.13 1.39 -15.53
CA ASN A 135 -2.99 2.51 -16.47
C ASN A 135 -1.60 2.58 -17.11
N LEU A 136 -0.53 2.27 -16.36
CA LEU A 136 0.82 2.19 -16.91
C LEU A 136 1.01 0.97 -17.82
N ALA A 137 0.46 -0.19 -17.46
CA ALA A 137 0.46 -1.38 -18.31
C ALA A 137 -0.21 -1.10 -19.66
N ARG A 138 -1.38 -0.46 -19.66
CA ARG A 138 -2.08 -0.03 -20.89
C ARG A 138 -1.28 0.97 -21.74
N LYS A 139 -0.55 1.90 -21.12
CA LYS A 139 0.34 2.82 -21.86
C LYS A 139 1.47 2.07 -22.53
N TYR A 140 2.13 1.16 -21.79
CA TYR A 140 3.18 0.31 -22.32
C TYR A 140 2.68 -0.56 -23.48
N GLU A 141 1.49 -1.16 -23.36
CA GLU A 141 0.83 -1.92 -24.43
C GLU A 141 0.59 -1.07 -25.68
N ASN A 142 0.09 0.15 -25.54
CA ASN A 142 -0.14 1.06 -26.68
C ASN A 142 1.16 1.48 -27.36
N GLU A 143 2.24 1.67 -26.61
CA GLU A 143 3.55 2.09 -27.13
C GLU A 143 4.32 0.94 -27.79
N HIS A 144 4.29 -0.27 -27.20
CA HIS A 144 5.13 -1.40 -27.60
C HIS A 144 4.37 -2.54 -28.30
N ASN A 145 3.03 -2.46 -28.38
CA ASN A 145 2.13 -3.50 -28.88
C ASN A 145 2.35 -4.88 -28.24
N LYS A 146 2.78 -4.89 -26.97
CA LYS A 146 3.09 -6.09 -26.19
C LYS A 146 2.64 -5.92 -24.73
N PRO A 147 2.06 -6.95 -24.09
CA PRO A 147 1.72 -6.91 -22.68
C PRO A 147 2.98 -6.75 -21.81
N PHE A 148 2.86 -6.03 -20.70
CA PHE A 148 3.95 -5.89 -19.73
C PHE A 148 4.02 -7.15 -18.86
N LEU A 149 4.89 -8.08 -19.24
CA LEU A 149 5.08 -9.35 -18.53
C LEU A 149 6.09 -9.19 -17.38
N VAL A 150 5.64 -9.49 -16.16
CA VAL A 150 6.46 -9.57 -14.94
C VAL A 150 6.69 -11.04 -14.60
N ASN A 151 7.94 -11.48 -14.61
CA ASN A 151 8.36 -12.88 -14.46
C ASN A 151 7.72 -13.87 -15.47
N GLY A 152 7.12 -13.36 -16.56
CA GLY A 152 6.43 -14.15 -17.59
C GLY A 152 4.90 -14.09 -17.51
N GLU A 153 4.32 -13.34 -16.58
CA GLU A 153 2.88 -13.22 -16.39
C GLU A 153 2.44 -11.75 -16.49
N ASP A 154 1.22 -11.50 -16.97
CA ASP A 154 0.63 -10.16 -16.93
C ASP A 154 0.35 -9.75 -15.47
N ILE A 155 0.71 -8.51 -15.15
CA ILE A 155 0.41 -7.85 -13.86
C ILE A 155 -1.08 -7.93 -13.52
N THR A 156 -1.98 -7.78 -14.50
CA THR A 156 -3.43 -7.87 -14.26
C THR A 156 -3.80 -9.23 -13.66
N GLU A 157 -3.25 -10.31 -14.20
CA GLU A 157 -3.47 -11.67 -13.71
C GLU A 157 -2.72 -11.95 -12.41
N ILE A 158 -1.50 -11.41 -12.21
CA ILE A 158 -0.79 -11.48 -10.91
C ILE A 158 -1.64 -10.86 -9.80
N ILE A 159 -2.16 -9.65 -10.01
CA ILE A 159 -3.02 -8.92 -9.05
C ILE A 159 -4.26 -9.75 -8.72
N LYS A 160 -4.98 -10.18 -9.77
CA LYS A 160 -6.22 -10.96 -9.66
C LYS A 160 -6.01 -12.28 -8.93
N ARG A 161 -5.01 -13.07 -9.32
CA ARG A 161 -4.65 -14.34 -8.67
C ARG A 161 -4.29 -14.16 -7.20
N GLN A 162 -3.57 -13.10 -6.84
CA GLN A 162 -3.19 -12.82 -5.45
C GLN A 162 -4.43 -12.51 -4.60
N TRP A 163 -5.36 -11.71 -5.13
CA TRP A 163 -6.66 -11.45 -4.50
C TRP A 163 -7.54 -12.70 -4.38
N ASP A 164 -7.59 -13.54 -5.40
CA ASP A 164 -8.43 -14.75 -5.40
C ASP A 164 -7.87 -15.83 -4.47
N HIS A 165 -6.54 -15.99 -4.41
CA HIS A 165 -5.88 -16.82 -3.39
C HIS A 165 -6.20 -16.35 -1.97
N HIS A 166 -6.18 -15.03 -1.72
CA HIS A 166 -6.55 -14.46 -0.42
C HIS A 166 -8.01 -14.73 -0.05
N LYS A 167 -8.95 -14.46 -0.96
CA LYS A 167 -10.38 -14.76 -0.77
C LYS A 167 -10.59 -16.24 -0.47
N ALA A 168 -9.99 -17.14 -1.25
CA ALA A 168 -10.09 -18.59 -1.06
C ALA A 168 -9.54 -19.03 0.31
N GLY A 169 -8.46 -18.40 0.79
CA GLY A 169 -7.93 -18.59 2.14
C GLY A 169 -8.94 -18.20 3.22
N LYS A 170 -9.52 -16.99 3.12
CA LYS A 170 -10.52 -16.51 4.10
C LYS A 170 -11.82 -17.34 4.08
N GLU A 171 -12.29 -17.80 2.93
CA GLU A 171 -13.46 -18.71 2.87
C GLU A 171 -13.15 -20.08 3.46
N ARG A 172 -11.95 -20.63 3.24
CA ARG A 172 -11.51 -21.87 3.88
C ARG A 172 -11.49 -21.75 5.40
N GLU A 173 -10.96 -20.65 5.93
CA GLU A 173 -10.93 -20.33 7.36
C GLU A 173 -12.35 -20.17 7.96
N LYS A 174 -13.28 -19.51 7.25
CA LYS A 174 -14.69 -19.45 7.67
C LYS A 174 -15.32 -20.84 7.74
N MET A 175 -15.06 -21.69 6.74
CA MET A 175 -15.63 -23.03 6.65
C MET A 175 -15.06 -23.98 7.73
N THR A 176 -13.78 -23.87 8.10
CA THR A 176 -13.22 -24.65 9.22
C THR A 176 -13.78 -24.18 10.56
N ARG A 177 -13.83 -22.86 10.81
CA ARG A 177 -14.44 -22.28 12.02
C ARG A 177 -15.92 -22.68 12.17
N LYS A 178 -16.69 -22.69 11.06
CA LYS A 178 -18.08 -23.17 11.06
C LYS A 178 -18.16 -24.65 11.44
N LYS A 179 -17.40 -25.52 10.77
CA LYS A 179 -17.40 -26.97 11.06
C LYS A 179 -17.03 -27.27 12.51
N ALA A 180 -16.03 -26.60 13.08
CA ALA A 180 -15.64 -26.77 14.48
C ALA A 180 -16.77 -26.37 15.44
N ARG A 181 -17.48 -25.27 15.16
CA ARG A 181 -18.65 -24.85 15.95
C ARG A 181 -19.82 -25.83 15.84
N ASP A 182 -20.09 -26.33 14.63
CA ASP A 182 -21.17 -27.29 14.38
C ASP A 182 -20.87 -28.62 15.12
N GLN A 183 -19.61 -29.10 15.07
CA GLN A 183 -19.13 -30.27 15.83
C GLN A 183 -19.22 -30.07 17.35
N GLN A 184 -18.80 -28.92 17.88
CA GLN A 184 -18.94 -28.63 19.32
C GLN A 184 -20.40 -28.66 19.75
N THR A 185 -21.29 -28.07 18.96
CA THR A 185 -22.75 -28.05 19.23
C THR A 185 -23.33 -29.47 19.23
N GLU A 186 -22.86 -30.34 18.34
CA GLU A 186 -23.23 -31.76 18.30
C GLU A 186 -22.74 -32.54 19.53
N VAL A 187 -21.49 -32.31 19.97
CA VAL A 187 -20.92 -32.92 21.18
C VAL A 187 -21.68 -32.48 22.43
N ASP A 188 -21.92 -31.18 22.60
CA ASP A 188 -22.67 -30.62 23.73
C ASP A 188 -24.11 -31.17 23.79
N SER A 189 -24.74 -31.37 22.62
CA SER A 189 -26.08 -31.97 22.52
C SER A 189 -26.12 -33.45 22.91
N LYS A 190 -25.05 -34.20 22.62
CA LYS A 190 -24.94 -35.64 22.94
C LYS A 190 -24.56 -35.91 24.39
N LEU A 191 -23.70 -35.07 24.99
CA LEU A 191 -23.23 -35.25 26.37
C LEU A 191 -24.21 -34.71 27.43
N GLY A 192 -25.30 -34.05 27.03
CA GLY A 192 -26.36 -33.61 27.95
C GLY A 192 -25.97 -32.44 28.86
N THR A 193 -24.73 -31.94 28.77
CA THR A 193 -24.24 -30.72 29.40
C THR A 193 -24.95 -29.50 28.83
N LYS A 194 -26.12 -29.20 29.41
CA LYS A 194 -26.85 -27.94 29.22
C LYS A 194 -25.99 -26.78 29.73
N SER A 195 -25.03 -26.32 28.90
CA SER A 195 -24.10 -25.27 29.30
C SER A 195 -24.84 -23.99 29.65
N THR A 196 -24.70 -23.58 30.91
CA THR A 196 -25.48 -22.52 31.55
C THR A 196 -25.01 -21.12 31.16
N ILE A 197 -24.97 -20.80 29.86
CA ILE A 197 -25.04 -19.42 29.36
C ILE A 197 -26.06 -19.35 28.22
N LYS A 198 -27.35 -19.33 28.58
CA LYS A 198 -28.34 -18.64 27.76
C LYS A 198 -28.30 -17.15 28.11
N LEU A 199 -27.32 -16.43 27.54
CA LEU A 199 -27.41 -14.97 27.47
C LEU A 199 -28.76 -14.65 26.83
N SER A 200 -29.58 -13.88 27.55
CA SER A 200 -30.97 -13.74 27.19
C SER A 200 -31.11 -13.15 25.78
N ALA A 201 -31.88 -13.84 24.94
CA ALA A 201 -32.54 -13.23 23.80
C ALA A 201 -33.62 -12.28 24.34
N SER A 202 -33.20 -11.23 25.03
CA SER A 202 -34.06 -10.15 25.48
C SER A 202 -34.63 -9.51 24.23
N LYS A 203 -35.91 -9.78 23.98
CA LYS A 203 -36.73 -9.09 22.99
C LYS A 203 -36.81 -7.61 23.38
N ARG A 204 -35.76 -6.84 23.08
CA ARG A 204 -35.86 -5.39 22.97
C ARG A 204 -36.52 -5.09 21.62
N ALA A 205 -37.81 -5.45 21.55
CA ALA A 205 -38.70 -5.01 20.50
C ALA A 205 -38.62 -3.48 20.51
N TYR A 206 -38.02 -2.92 19.47
CA TYR A 206 -37.86 -1.49 19.31
C TYR A 206 -39.27 -0.91 19.19
N GLN A 207 -39.79 -0.32 20.27
CA GLN A 207 -41.04 0.42 20.19
C GLN A 207 -40.83 1.51 19.14
N ARG A 208 -41.63 1.47 18.08
CA ARG A 208 -41.69 2.56 17.11
C ARG A 208 -42.23 3.77 17.88
N GLY A 209 -41.34 4.72 18.19
CA GLY A 209 -41.74 5.99 18.75
C GLY A 209 -42.59 6.74 17.74
N THR A 210 -43.91 6.59 17.83
CA THR A 210 -44.86 7.47 17.16
C THR A 210 -44.70 8.85 17.75
N THR A 211 -44.17 9.78 16.96
CA THR A 211 -44.03 11.20 17.32
C THR A 211 -45.40 11.78 17.72
N PRO A 212 -45.57 12.32 18.94
CA PRO A 212 -46.79 13.05 19.27
C PRO A 212 -46.76 14.40 18.54
N THR A 213 -47.58 14.52 17.50
CA THR A 213 -47.89 15.80 16.86
C THR A 213 -48.53 16.74 17.87
N ARG A 214 -47.82 17.80 18.23
CA ARG A 214 -48.29 18.86 19.16
C ARG A 214 -49.37 19.69 18.47
N ALA A 215 -50.63 19.30 18.67
CA ALA A 215 -51.78 20.12 18.29
C ALA A 215 -51.86 21.40 19.16
N GLU A 216 -52.48 22.43 18.59
CA GLU A 216 -52.41 23.81 19.06
C GLU A 216 -53.33 24.10 20.24
N LYS A 217 -52.97 25.10 21.05
CA LYS A 217 -53.97 25.91 21.74
C LYS A 217 -53.57 27.39 21.74
N LYS A 218 -54.49 28.20 21.23
CA LYS A 218 -54.39 29.64 21.03
C LYS A 218 -54.25 30.38 22.36
N MET A 219 -53.41 31.42 22.40
CA MET A 219 -53.78 32.68 23.04
C MET A 219 -53.42 33.83 22.11
N ARG A 220 -54.36 34.75 21.94
CA ARG A 220 -54.29 35.97 21.12
C ARG A 220 -54.04 37.13 22.06
N LEU A 221 -53.07 37.99 21.74
CA LEU A 221 -53.07 39.39 22.12
C LEU A 221 -52.39 40.18 20.99
N GLU A 222 -53.05 41.23 20.54
CA GLU A 222 -52.61 42.06 19.41
C GLU A 222 -51.70 43.19 19.87
N ALA A 223 -50.78 43.60 18.98
CA ALA A 223 -50.36 44.99 18.87
C ALA A 223 -49.86 45.26 17.45
N SER A 224 -50.44 46.26 16.80
CA SER A 224 -50.21 46.57 15.38
C SER A 224 -48.88 47.28 15.13
N ARG A 225 -48.29 47.06 13.95
CA ARG A 225 -47.35 48.03 13.32
C ARG A 225 -48.18 49.22 12.81
N PRO A 226 -47.68 50.46 12.87
CA PRO A 226 -47.12 51.01 11.62
C PRO A 226 -45.96 52.02 11.77
N GLN A 227 -45.23 52.18 10.67
CA GLN A 227 -44.55 53.39 10.17
C GLN A 227 -43.33 54.03 10.88
N THR A 228 -42.41 54.49 10.02
CA THR A 228 -41.31 55.44 10.24
C THR A 228 -41.69 56.85 9.76
N PRO A 229 -41.18 57.91 10.39
CA PRO A 229 -40.31 58.87 9.67
C PRO A 229 -39.06 59.21 10.52
N SER A 230 -37.84 59.29 9.98
CA SER A 230 -37.25 60.29 9.06
C SER A 230 -36.74 61.58 9.75
N GLN A 231 -35.41 61.80 9.61
CA GLN A 231 -34.65 63.07 9.61
C GLN A 231 -33.71 63.46 10.79
N ALA A 232 -32.54 63.95 10.35
CA ALA A 232 -31.64 64.97 10.90
C ALA A 232 -30.49 64.63 11.89
N LEU A 233 -29.33 65.20 11.54
CA LEU A 233 -27.95 65.19 12.08
C LEU A 233 -27.69 66.47 12.95
N PRO A 234 -26.46 66.84 13.40
CA PRO A 234 -25.24 66.11 13.88
C PRO A 234 -24.64 66.73 15.19
N SER A 235 -23.34 66.47 15.46
CA SER A 235 -22.37 67.15 16.38
C SER A 235 -22.33 66.65 17.85
N THR A 236 -21.20 66.62 18.59
CA THR A 236 -19.79 67.05 18.37
C THR A 236 -18.79 66.30 19.30
N GLY A 237 -17.47 66.33 19.01
CA GLY A 237 -16.36 66.01 19.95
C GLY A 237 -15.94 64.51 20.01
N ARG A 238 -14.77 64.06 19.52
CA ARG A 238 -13.36 64.36 19.90
C ARG A 238 -13.12 64.02 21.39
N ALA A 239 -12.31 63.01 21.77
CA ALA A 239 -10.85 63.00 21.57
C ALA A 239 -10.18 61.59 21.46
N ARG A 240 -8.85 61.59 21.31
CA ARG A 240 -7.96 60.47 20.93
C ARG A 240 -6.79 60.35 21.92
N CYS A 241 -6.44 59.14 22.36
CA CYS A 241 -5.11 58.66 22.85
C CYS A 241 -5.14 57.12 22.74
N VAL A 242 -4.25 56.33 22.12
CA VAL A 242 -2.81 56.38 21.73
C VAL A 242 -1.82 56.06 22.86
N ASN A 243 -1.33 54.81 22.83
CA ASN A 243 -0.02 54.23 23.25
C ASN A 243 0.50 54.50 24.68
N ASN A 244 0.97 53.48 25.42
CA ASN A 244 2.28 52.85 25.19
C ASN A 244 2.51 51.52 25.96
N ARG A 245 3.28 50.61 25.34
CA ARG A 245 4.16 49.58 25.98
C ARG A 245 5.60 50.18 26.07
N PRO A 246 6.69 49.47 26.48
CA PRO A 246 6.87 48.14 27.10
C PRO A 246 7.78 48.14 28.36
N ARG A 247 8.11 46.96 28.94
CA ARG A 247 9.50 46.46 29.17
C ARG A 247 9.54 45.10 29.90
N GLY A 248 10.44 44.21 29.45
CA GLY A 248 11.07 43.14 30.26
C GLY A 248 12.41 43.63 30.85
N PRO A 249 13.39 42.79 31.27
CA PRO A 249 13.71 41.42 30.81
C PRO A 249 13.50 40.38 31.98
N ALA A 250 14.18 39.25 32.21
CA ALA A 250 15.41 38.64 31.66
C ALA A 250 15.44 37.09 31.77
N LYS A 251 16.65 36.49 31.73
CA LYS A 251 16.96 35.05 31.87
C LYS A 251 17.98 34.84 33.01
N VAL A 252 18.03 33.65 33.59
CA VAL A 252 19.24 33.12 34.27
C VAL A 252 19.46 31.67 33.81
N CYS A 253 20.70 31.37 33.42
CA CYS A 253 21.20 30.01 33.20
C CYS A 253 22.13 29.64 34.35
N HIS A 254 22.14 28.38 34.77
CA HIS A 254 23.26 27.83 35.54
C HIS A 254 23.63 26.43 35.05
N ASN A 255 24.84 26.31 34.52
CA ASN A 255 25.57 25.04 34.51
C ASN A 255 26.30 24.91 35.85
N VAL A 256 26.38 23.69 36.38
CA VAL A 256 27.40 23.29 37.36
C VAL A 256 27.97 21.96 36.89
N TRP A 257 29.31 21.94 36.87
CA TRP A 257 30.28 20.86 36.67
C TRP A 257 29.78 19.41 36.80
#